data_AF-A0A661R6C6-F1
#
_entry.id   AF-A0A661R6C6-F1
#
_cell.length_a   1.000
_cell.length_b   1.000
_cell.length_c   1.000
_cell.angle_alpha   90.00
_cell.angle_beta   90.00
_cell.angle_gamma   90.00
#
_symmetry.space_group_name_H-M   'P 1'
#
loop_
_entity.id
_entity.type
_entity.pdbx_description
1 polymer ?
#
loop_
_entity_poly.entity_id
_entity_poly.type
_entity_poly.pdbx_seq_one_letter_code
_entity_poly.pdbx_strand_id
1 'polypeptide(L)'
;YYSNIPSHKAHVQYLLFGYHGYHALVPWMWTSMILMTTGAIFLLIPPLRNNKTLLPFTCAMIIFGVWIDKALGMISGGFVPSPLHHVTEYAPTGPEIMITLAVYAIGFLVLTILYKLATQVKEEVHG
;
A
#
# COMPACT_ATOMS: atom_id res chain seq x y z
N TYR A 1 4.15 9.67 -19.65
CA TYR A 1 3.46 10.63 -20.54
C TYR A 1 4.40 11.60 -21.24
N TYR A 2 5.32 12.25 -20.52
CA TYR A 2 6.30 13.20 -21.07
C TYR A 2 7.01 12.73 -22.36
N SER A 3 7.65 11.56 -22.32
CA SER A 3 8.44 11.04 -23.47
C SER A 3 7.61 10.42 -24.60
N ASN A 4 6.28 10.40 -24.50
CA ASN A 4 5.36 9.86 -25.51
C ASN A 4 5.57 8.39 -25.99
N ILE A 5 6.40 7.59 -25.34
CA ILE A 5 6.66 6.19 -25.73
C ILE A 5 5.40 5.32 -25.49
N PRO A 6 4.85 4.65 -26.52
CA PRO A 6 3.60 3.89 -26.41
C PRO A 6 3.63 2.76 -25.38
N SER A 7 4.71 1.98 -25.33
CA SER A 7 4.85 0.86 -24.39
C SER A 7 4.81 1.31 -22.93
N HIS A 8 5.55 2.37 -22.58
CA HIS A 8 5.63 2.88 -21.21
C HIS A 8 4.31 3.50 -20.74
N LYS A 9 3.53 4.07 -21.67
CA LYS A 9 2.20 4.59 -21.37
C LYS A 9 1.19 3.47 -21.11
N ALA A 10 1.33 2.33 -21.80
CA ALA A 10 0.37 1.24 -21.70
C ALA A 10 0.26 0.66 -20.28
N HIS A 11 1.39 0.54 -19.56
CA HIS A 11 1.41 0.11 -18.15
C HIS A 11 0.62 1.05 -17.23
N VAL A 12 0.86 2.36 -17.34
CA VAL A 12 0.19 3.38 -16.52
C VAL A 12 -1.29 3.49 -16.88
N GLN A 13 -1.61 3.39 -18.17
CA GLN A 13 -2.98 3.43 -18.67
C GLN A 13 -3.78 2.22 -18.16
N TYR A 14 -3.20 1.01 -18.20
CA TYR A 14 -3.81 -0.19 -17.64
C TYR A 14 -4.14 -0.05 -16.15
N LEU A 15 -3.19 0.45 -15.35
CA LEU A 15 -3.37 0.60 -13.91
C LEU A 15 -4.47 1.61 -13.53
N LEU A 16 -4.52 2.78 -14.18
CA LEU A 16 -5.37 3.89 -13.74
C LEU A 16 -6.67 4.05 -14.53
N PHE A 17 -6.71 3.60 -15.78
CA PHE A 17 -7.82 3.83 -16.70
C PHE A 17 -8.30 2.56 -17.40
N GLY A 18 -7.62 1.43 -17.19
CA GLY A 18 -7.86 0.19 -17.88
C GLY A 18 -7.25 0.15 -19.28
N TYR A 19 -7.16 -1.05 -19.84
CA TYR A 19 -6.57 -1.28 -21.17
C TYR A 19 -7.30 -2.42 -21.87
N HIS A 20 -7.79 -2.20 -23.09
CA HIS A 20 -8.42 -3.23 -23.94
C HIS A 20 -9.51 -4.07 -23.24
N GLY A 21 -10.37 -3.43 -22.44
CA GLY A 21 -11.46 -4.10 -21.73
C GLY A 21 -11.09 -4.65 -20.36
N TYR A 22 -9.80 -4.67 -19.99
CA TYR A 22 -9.33 -5.07 -18.67
C TYR A 22 -9.28 -3.87 -17.73
N HIS A 23 -9.96 -4.01 -16.60
CA HIS A 23 -10.19 -2.90 -15.65
C HIS A 23 -10.18 -3.34 -14.18
N ALA A 24 -9.78 -4.59 -13.89
CA ALA A 24 -9.82 -5.14 -12.53
C ALA A 24 -9.04 -4.29 -11.51
N LEU A 25 -7.92 -3.68 -11.91
CA LEU A 25 -7.03 -2.93 -11.02
C LEU A 25 -7.37 -1.44 -10.87
N VAL A 26 -8.17 -0.89 -11.78
CA VAL A 26 -8.59 0.51 -11.76
C VAL A 26 -9.24 0.91 -10.44
N PRO A 27 -10.28 0.23 -9.92
CA PRO A 27 -10.91 0.63 -8.66
C PRO A 27 -9.93 0.55 -7.47
N TRP A 28 -9.01 -0.42 -7.47
CA TRP A 28 -8.00 -0.56 -6.42
C TRP A 28 -7.02 0.61 -6.44
N MET A 29 -6.56 1.02 -7.62
CA MET A 29 -5.61 2.11 -7.74
C MET A 29 -6.19 3.46 -7.35
N TRP A 30 -7.43 3.74 -7.75
CA TRP A 30 -8.14 4.93 -7.30
C TRP A 30 -8.39 4.91 -5.79
N THR A 31 -8.76 3.76 -5.23
CA THR A 31 -8.92 3.60 -3.78
C THR A 31 -7.61 3.92 -3.04
N SER A 32 -6.48 3.38 -3.52
CA SER A 32 -5.16 3.67 -2.97
C SER A 32 -4.81 5.16 -3.03
N MET A 33 -5.00 5.80 -4.18
CA MET A 33 -4.72 7.23 -4.36
C MET A 33 -5.56 8.09 -3.43
N ILE A 34 -6.85 7.78 -3.27
CA ILE A 34 -7.75 8.49 -2.36
C ILE A 34 -7.28 8.30 -0.92
N LEU A 35 -7.05 7.06 -0.47
CA LEU A 35 -6.60 6.76 0.89
C LEU A 35 -5.29 7.47 1.25
N MET A 36 -4.30 7.41 0.36
CA MET A 36 -2.99 8.04 0.58
C MET A 36 -3.09 9.56 0.55
N THR A 37 -3.86 10.12 -0.38
CA THR A 37 -4.05 11.58 -0.49
C THR A 37 -4.80 12.14 0.71
N THR A 38 -5.92 11.54 1.09
CA THR A 38 -6.68 11.94 2.28
C THR A 38 -5.86 11.76 3.55
N GLY A 39 -5.14 10.64 3.68
CA GLY A 39 -4.23 10.39 4.79
C GLY A 39 -3.13 11.45 4.91
N ALA A 40 -2.51 11.82 3.78
CA ALA A 40 -1.49 12.87 3.74
C ALA A 40 -2.07 14.24 4.15
N ILE A 41 -3.26 14.60 3.67
CA ILE A 41 -3.96 15.84 4.06
C ILE A 41 -4.23 15.85 5.57
N PHE A 42 -4.70 14.74 6.14
CA PHE A 42 -4.99 14.63 7.57
C PHE A 42 -3.73 14.76 8.42
N LEU A 43 -2.58 14.27 7.95
CA LEU A 43 -1.29 14.44 8.64
C LEU A 43 -0.68 15.83 8.44
N LEU A 44 -1.01 16.53 7.35
CA LEU A 44 -0.51 17.87 7.07
C LEU A 44 -1.16 18.92 7.97
N ILE A 45 -2.45 18.77 8.28
CA ILE A 45 -3.24 19.74 9.04
C ILE A 45 -3.05 19.51 10.56
N PRO A 46 -2.46 20.47 11.31
CA PRO A 46 -2.18 20.33 12.75
C PRO A 46 -3.35 19.88 13.63
N PRO A 47 -4.57 20.43 13.51
CA PRO A 47 -5.70 19.99 14.34
C PRO A 47 -6.13 18.54 14.04
N LEU A 48 -5.93 18.04 12.82
CA LEU A 48 -6.30 16.67 12.45
C LEU A 48 -5.26 15.65 12.93
N ARG A 49 -3.96 15.94 12.75
CA ARG A 49 -2.88 15.05 13.23
C ARG A 49 -2.76 14.98 14.75
N ASN A 50 -3.15 16.05 15.47
CA ASN A 50 -3.08 16.10 16.93
C ASN A 50 -4.33 15.48 17.60
N ASN A 51 -5.34 15.12 16.81
CA ASN A 51 -6.52 14.43 17.30
C ASN A 51 -6.22 12.93 17.50
N LYS A 52 -6.07 12.50 18.76
CA LYS A 52 -5.77 11.10 19.12
C LYS A 52 -6.83 10.10 18.69
N THR A 53 -8.08 10.53 18.47
CA THR A 53 -9.15 9.68 17.97
C THR A 53 -9.03 9.45 16.47
N LEU A 54 -8.63 10.48 15.71
CA LEU A 54 -8.53 10.41 14.25
C LEU A 54 -7.21 9.79 13.78
N LEU A 55 -6.13 10.02 14.52
CA LEU A 55 -4.77 9.61 14.14
C LEU A 55 -4.63 8.11 13.83
N PRO A 56 -5.20 7.15 14.60
CA PRO A 56 -5.14 5.73 14.27
C PRO A 56 -5.80 5.40 12.93
N PHE A 57 -6.95 6.02 12.62
CA PHE A 57 -7.63 5.83 11.35
C PHE A 57 -6.79 6.39 10.19
N THR A 58 -6.21 7.58 10.37
CA THR A 58 -5.30 8.17 9.38
C THR A 58 -4.11 7.26 9.08
N CYS A 59 -3.49 6.67 10.11
CA CYS A 59 -2.41 5.72 9.95
C CYS A 59 -2.86 4.46 9.18
N ALA A 60 -4.03 3.91 9.53
CA ALA A 60 -4.59 2.76 8.84
C ALA A 60 -4.84 3.06 7.35
N MET A 61 -5.43 4.22 7.03
CA MET A 61 -5.66 4.65 5.64
C MET A 61 -4.35 4.68 4.83
N ILE A 62 -3.29 5.24 5.39
CA ILE A 62 -1.98 5.29 4.72
C ILE A 62 -1.41 3.89 4.56
N ILE A 63 -1.45 3.05 5.60
CA ILE A 63 -0.95 1.67 5.54
C ILE A 63 -1.67 0.88 4.44
N PHE A 64 -3.00 0.89 4.42
CA PHE A 64 -3.78 0.17 3.41
C PHE A 64 -3.59 0.77 2.01
N GLY A 65 -3.56 2.10 1.89
CA GLY A 65 -3.32 2.77 0.61
C GLY A 65 -1.96 2.40 0.01
N VAL A 66 -0.90 2.45 0.81
CA VAL A 66 0.47 2.04 0.39
C VAL A 66 0.52 0.55 0.09
N TRP A 67 -0.14 -0.29 0.88
CA TRP A 67 -0.18 -1.72 0.62
C TRP A 67 -0.81 -2.02 -0.74
N ILE A 68 -1.93 -1.39 -1.09
CA ILE A 68 -2.56 -1.53 -2.41
C ILE A 68 -1.60 -1.04 -3.52
N ASP A 69 -0.98 0.13 -3.35
CA ASP A 69 -0.04 0.69 -4.32
C ASP A 69 1.16 -0.24 -4.59
N LYS A 70 1.73 -0.80 -3.54
CA LYS A 70 2.94 -1.63 -3.64
C LYS A 70 2.64 -3.08 -4.01
N ALA A 71 1.67 -3.72 -3.35
CA ALA A 71 1.37 -5.12 -3.59
C ALA A 71 0.66 -5.31 -4.93
N LEU A 72 -0.40 -4.55 -5.20
CA LEU A 72 -1.18 -4.70 -6.41
C LEU A 72 -0.64 -3.81 -7.54
N GLY A 73 -0.46 -2.52 -7.29
CA GLY A 73 -0.08 -1.55 -8.33
C GLY A 73 1.32 -1.75 -8.92
N MET A 74 2.35 -1.80 -8.07
CA MET A 74 3.75 -1.89 -8.52
C MET A 74 4.07 -3.25 -9.14
N ILE A 75 3.60 -4.36 -8.55
CA ILE A 75 3.86 -5.70 -9.09
C ILE A 75 3.15 -5.85 -10.43
N SER A 76 1.83 -5.64 -10.49
CA SER A 76 1.08 -5.82 -11.74
C SER A 76 1.52 -4.82 -12.83
N GLY A 77 1.78 -3.56 -12.49
CA GLY A 77 2.23 -2.54 -13.43
C GLY A 77 3.59 -2.83 -14.06
N GLY A 78 4.46 -3.57 -13.36
CA GLY A 78 5.76 -3.98 -13.87
C GLY A 78 5.70 -5.12 -14.89
N PHE A 79 4.67 -5.95 -14.83
CA PHE A 79 4.53 -7.15 -15.67
C PHE A 79 3.40 -7.07 -16.70
N VAL A 80 2.46 -6.12 -16.55
CA VAL A 80 1.27 -5.99 -17.39
C VAL A 80 1.18 -4.57 -17.99
N PRO A 81 1.04 -4.43 -19.33
CA PRO A 81 1.06 -5.50 -20.34
C PRO A 81 2.44 -6.14 -20.49
N SER A 82 2.47 -7.44 -20.80
CA SER A 82 3.72 -8.15 -21.05
C SER A 82 4.42 -7.62 -22.32
N PRO A 83 5.73 -7.87 -22.51
CA PRO A 83 6.45 -7.48 -23.72
C PRO A 83 5.86 -8.05 -25.03
N LEU A 84 5.08 -9.13 -24.92
CA LEU A 84 4.34 -9.77 -26.02
C LEU A 84 2.92 -9.21 -26.21
N HIS A 85 2.60 -8.07 -25.57
CA HIS A 85 1.28 -7.43 -25.58
C HIS A 85 0.12 -8.27 -25.02
N HIS A 86 0.40 -9.35 -24.30
CA HIS A 86 -0.63 -10.07 -23.54
C HIS A 86 -0.93 -9.35 -22.22
N VAL A 87 -2.22 -9.21 -21.93
CA VAL A 87 -2.74 -8.67 -20.67
C VAL A 87 -3.28 -9.84 -19.84
N THR A 88 -2.65 -10.11 -18.71
CA THR A 88 -3.10 -11.10 -17.75
C THR A 88 -3.48 -10.37 -16.47
N GLU A 89 -4.76 -10.39 -16.11
CA GLU A 89 -5.21 -9.74 -14.88
C GLU A 89 -4.70 -10.51 -13.66
N TYR A 90 -4.07 -9.78 -12.74
CA TYR A 90 -3.58 -10.33 -11.47
C TYR A 90 -4.61 -10.09 -10.37
N ALA A 91 -4.99 -11.16 -9.69
CA ALA A 91 -5.73 -11.10 -8.43
C ALA A 91 -5.01 -12.00 -7.42
N PRO A 92 -4.69 -11.50 -6.22
CA PRO A 92 -4.00 -12.29 -5.21
C PRO A 92 -4.86 -13.49 -4.81
N THR A 93 -4.24 -14.65 -4.77
CA THR A 93 -4.84 -15.91 -4.32
C THR A 93 -4.90 -15.96 -2.79
N GLY A 94 -5.79 -16.81 -2.26
CA GLY A 94 -5.92 -17.02 -0.81
C GLY A 94 -4.58 -17.31 -0.10
N PRO A 95 -3.71 -18.20 -0.64
CA PRO A 95 -2.38 -18.43 -0.08
C PRO A 95 -1.47 -17.20 -0.06
N GLU A 96 -1.47 -16.37 -1.12
CA GLU A 96 -0.66 -15.13 -1.16
C GLU A 96 -1.09 -14.14 -0.07
N ILE A 97 -2.40 -14.05 0.18
CA ILE A 97 -2.95 -13.22 1.26
C ILE A 97 -2.53 -13.77 2.62
N MET A 98 -2.61 -15.09 2.83
CA MET A 98 -2.19 -15.71 4.10
C MET A 98 -0.70 -15.51 4.38
N ILE A 99 0.17 -15.65 3.37
CA ILE A 99 1.61 -15.40 3.51
C ILE A 99 1.84 -13.93 3.90
N THR A 100 1.16 -13.00 3.24
CA THR A 100 1.24 -11.57 3.55
C THR A 100 0.85 -11.29 5.02
N LEU A 101 -0.25 -11.87 5.49
CA LEU A 101 -0.69 -11.75 6.89
C LEU A 101 0.29 -12.38 7.86
N ALA A 102 0.89 -13.52 7.53
CA ALA A 102 1.90 -14.18 8.36
C ALA A 102 3.17 -13.32 8.51
N VAL A 103 3.61 -12.66 7.44
CA VAL A 103 4.74 -11.70 7.48
C VAL A 103 4.43 -10.55 8.43
N TYR A 104 3.22 -9.97 8.37
CA TYR A 104 2.79 -8.95 9.32
C TYR A 104 2.75 -9.47 10.75
N ALA A 105 2.21 -10.66 10.98
CA ALA A 105 2.12 -11.26 12.31
C ALA A 105 3.51 -11.47 12.94
N ILE A 106 4.49 -11.95 12.16
CA ILE A 106 5.87 -12.08 12.62
C ILE A 106 6.48 -10.71 12.93
N GLY A 107 6.24 -9.70 12.08
CA GLY A 107 6.69 -8.33 12.36
C GLY A 107 6.13 -7.76 13.67
N PHE A 108 4.83 -7.95 13.92
CA PHE A 108 4.20 -7.56 15.19
C PHE A 108 4.76 -8.34 16.38
N LEU A 109 5.05 -9.64 16.23
CA LEU A 109 5.66 -10.45 17.28
C LEU A 109 7.06 -9.92 17.66
N VAL A 110 7.90 -9.66 16.65
CA VAL A 110 9.24 -9.09 16.85
C VAL A 110 9.15 -7.72 17.52
N LEU A 111 8.28 -6.83 17.03
CA LEU A 111 8.06 -5.52 17.64
C LEU A 111 7.62 -5.64 19.10
N THR A 112 6.74 -6.58 19.42
CA THR A 112 6.28 -6.82 20.80
C THR A 112 7.43 -7.22 21.73
N ILE A 113 8.31 -8.11 21.27
CA ILE A 113 9.48 -8.54 22.05
C ILE A 113 10.43 -7.35 22.28
N LEU A 114 10.78 -6.61 21.22
CA LEU A 114 11.68 -5.46 21.31
C LEU A 114 11.12 -4.37 22.23
N TYR A 115 9.82 -4.08 22.13
CA TYR A 115 9.19 -3.06 22.97
C TYR A 115 9.19 -3.45 24.45
N LYS A 116 8.96 -4.73 24.75
CA LYS A 116 9.05 -5.24 26.12
C LYS A 116 10.45 -5.09 26.70
N LEU A 117 11.49 -5.44 25.94
CA LEU A 117 12.88 -5.27 26.38
C LEU A 117 13.23 -3.80 26.58
N ALA A 118 12.88 -2.94 25.62
CA ALA A 118 13.19 -1.51 25.69
C ALA A 118 12.50 -0.81 26.87
N THR A 119 11.26 -1.18 27.18
CA THR A 119 10.53 -0.63 28.34
C THR A 119 11.12 -1.09 29.66
N GLN A 120 11.50 -2.36 29.80
CA GLN A 120 12.19 -2.86 31.00
C GLN A 120 13.52 -2.13 31.24
N VAL A 121 14.37 -2.00 30.23
CA VAL A 121 15.65 -1.26 30.35
C VAL A 121 15.41 0.20 30.73
N LYS A 122 14.39 0.85 30.15
CA LYS A 122 14.06 2.24 30.49
C LYS A 122 13.62 2.39 31.94
N GLU A 123 12.86 1.44 32.48
CA GLU A 123 12.43 1.43 33.87
C GLU A 123 13.62 1.23 34.82
N GLU A 124 14.54 0.31 34.51
CA GLU A 124 15.75 0.08 35.33
C GLU A 124 16.67 1.31 35.42
N VAL A 125 16.76 2.12 34.36
CA VAL A 125 17.64 3.31 34.34
C VAL A 125 17.01 4.52 35.08
N HIS A 126 15.68 4.57 35.22
CA HIS A 126 14.98 5.66 35.92
C HIS A 126 14.59 5.30 37.37
N GLY A 127 14.77 4.04 37.78
CA GLY A 127 14.51 3.54 39.14
C GLY A 127 15.68 3.64 40.09
#